data_AF-A0A927WCE5-F1
#
_entry.id   AF-A0A927WCE5-F1
#
_cell.length_a   1.000
_cell.length_b   1.000
_cell.length_c   1.000
_cell.angle_alpha   90.00
_cell.angle_beta   90.00
_cell.angle_gamma   90.00
#
_symmetry.space_group_name_H-M   'P 1'
#
loop_
_entity.id
_entity.type
_entity.pdbx_description
1 polymer ?
#
loop_
_entity_poly.entity_id
_entity_poly.type
_entity_poly.pdbx_seq_one_letter_code
_entity_poly.pdbx_strand_id
1 'polypeptide(L)'
;MTVKINNLVLGINEDSLATLKSKVANKLRIKESDFKSFKITKESIDARKKSEIKINYAVEVECDNEAKVIARVNSNDVKLGGDNYKADFEIGTKKLENRPIVVGMGPAGLFAGLLLAEKGYHPLIIERGEDVESRTRTIDGFWNNRILNTESNVQFGEGGAGTFSDGKLTTRIKDHRCGYVLEKLVLAGAPEEITYMGKPHIGTDILKNVVKNIREKIKEYGGEVRFSSKLEDISIRNGKISEIVVEGEHIPCDNLILATGHSARDTYEMLFSKGVSISPKPFAVGFRVEHLQHMIDENQYGKYATHPKLRAADYKLTYTSNKLSRSVYSFCMCPGGQVVASASEENTVVVNGMSNYKRDGINANSALVVSVDPSDFEGNTPLGGIAFQRHYEALAYEVGGRNYNAPVQLVKDFLNDKVSKNFGRVKPTYNPGTEFVDLKSCAPNFVVDAIKEALPVFDRKIPGYAGEDAILTGMETRTSAPVKINRNENYESVNVRGLYPTGEGAGYAGGIVSAAVDGLRVAEQIITEYSPK
;
A
#
# COMPACT_ATOMS: atom_id res chain seq x y z
N MET A 1 31.83 10.80 8.69
CA MET A 1 31.10 9.75 7.94
C MET A 1 30.56 8.79 9.00
N THR A 2 29.86 7.71 8.64
CA THR A 2 29.48 6.70 9.64
C THR A 2 30.11 5.36 9.29
N VAL A 3 30.27 4.49 10.29
CA VAL A 3 30.61 3.08 10.09
C VAL A 3 29.31 2.29 10.16
N LYS A 4 28.95 1.61 9.07
CA LYS A 4 27.80 0.72 9.00
C LYS A 4 28.20 -0.70 9.35
N ILE A 5 27.47 -1.31 10.28
CA ILE A 5 27.70 -2.68 10.76
C ILE A 5 26.44 -3.49 10.54
N ASN A 6 26.55 -4.60 9.82
CA ASN A 6 25.45 -5.52 9.54
C ASN A 6 25.59 -6.84 10.32
N ASN A 7 24.53 -7.66 10.26
CA ASN A 7 24.47 -9.02 10.78
C ASN A 7 24.76 -9.10 12.29
N LEU A 8 24.19 -8.16 13.06
CA LEU A 8 24.29 -8.13 14.52
C LEU A 8 23.11 -8.91 15.11
N VAL A 9 23.34 -10.19 15.40
CA VAL A 9 22.27 -11.11 15.83
C VAL A 9 22.21 -11.21 17.35
N LEU A 10 21.04 -10.97 17.95
CA LEU A 10 20.77 -11.17 19.38
C LEU A 10 19.68 -12.24 19.57
N GLY A 11 19.76 -13.01 20.65
CA GLY A 11 18.63 -13.85 21.07
C GLY A 11 17.49 -12.98 21.61
N ILE A 12 16.24 -13.37 21.38
CA ILE A 12 15.05 -12.59 21.78
C ILE A 12 15.04 -12.22 23.28
N ASN A 13 15.57 -13.09 24.14
CA ASN A 13 15.64 -12.89 25.60
C ASN A 13 16.86 -12.06 26.04
N GLU A 14 17.85 -11.86 25.18
CA GLU A 14 19.07 -11.09 25.45
C GLU A 14 19.02 -9.69 24.80
N ASP A 15 17.93 -9.42 24.07
CA ASP A 15 17.74 -8.23 23.28
C ASP A 15 17.61 -6.97 24.16
N SER A 16 18.67 -6.16 24.14
CA SER A 16 18.68 -4.85 24.75
C SER A 16 19.62 -3.92 23.98
N LEU A 17 19.37 -2.61 24.07
CA LEU A 17 20.25 -1.61 23.46
C LEU A 17 21.69 -1.71 24.02
N ALA A 18 21.83 -2.03 25.31
CA ALA A 18 23.14 -2.23 25.94
C ALA A 18 23.88 -3.44 25.35
N THR A 19 23.19 -4.58 25.20
CA THR A 19 23.74 -5.78 24.56
C THR A 19 24.16 -5.48 23.11
N LEU A 20 23.32 -4.74 22.37
CA LEU A 20 23.61 -4.38 20.98
C LEU A 20 24.83 -3.46 20.88
N LYS A 21 24.91 -2.40 21.70
CA LYS A 21 26.06 -1.48 21.75
C LYS A 21 27.36 -2.21 22.11
N SER A 22 27.32 -3.08 23.12
CA SER A 22 28.47 -3.89 23.51
C SER A 22 28.93 -4.82 22.36
N LYS A 23 27.99 -5.46 21.67
CA LYS A 23 28.29 -6.30 20.49
C LYS A 23 28.92 -5.50 19.36
N VAL A 24 28.48 -4.27 19.14
CA VAL A 24 29.06 -3.35 18.13
C VAL A 24 30.46 -2.91 18.54
N ALA A 25 30.69 -2.53 19.80
CA ALA A 25 31.99 -2.12 20.32
C ALA A 25 33.02 -3.24 20.15
N ASN A 26 32.64 -4.46 20.54
CA ASN A 26 33.45 -5.67 20.36
C ASN A 26 33.76 -5.94 18.88
N LYS A 27 32.78 -5.82 17.98
CA LYS A 27 32.98 -6.02 16.53
C LYS A 27 33.88 -4.96 15.92
N LEU A 28 33.79 -3.70 16.36
CA LEU A 28 34.62 -2.59 15.90
C LEU A 28 36.00 -2.50 16.59
N ARG A 29 36.20 -3.25 17.68
CA ARG A 29 37.40 -3.19 18.54
C ARG A 29 37.66 -1.77 19.08
N ILE A 30 36.60 -1.07 19.46
CA ILE A 30 36.63 0.25 20.13
C ILE A 30 35.77 0.20 21.39
N LYS A 31 35.86 1.20 22.26
CA LYS A 31 35.01 1.28 23.45
C LYS A 31 33.65 1.88 23.08
N GLU A 32 32.61 1.55 23.85
CA GLU A 32 31.30 2.19 23.70
C GLU A 32 31.37 3.71 23.90
N SER A 33 32.30 4.20 24.73
CA SER A 33 32.57 5.64 24.93
C SER A 33 33.09 6.35 23.68
N ASP A 34 33.56 5.60 22.68
CA ASP A 34 34.11 6.15 21.44
C ASP A 34 32.99 6.38 20.39
N PHE A 35 31.74 6.01 20.71
CA PHE A 35 30.58 6.26 19.86
C PHE A 35 30.11 7.70 20.04
N LYS A 36 30.27 8.53 19.01
CA LYS A 36 29.70 9.89 18.95
C LYS A 36 28.20 9.86 18.68
N SER A 37 27.77 8.90 17.86
CA SER A 37 26.36 8.61 17.60
C SER A 37 26.15 7.12 17.37
N PHE A 38 24.93 6.65 17.62
CA PHE A 38 24.53 5.26 17.44
C PHE A 38 23.11 5.22 16.88
N LYS A 39 22.95 4.74 15.65
CA LYS A 39 21.67 4.68 14.95
C LYS A 39 21.38 3.26 14.50
N ILE A 40 20.19 2.73 14.81
CA ILE A 40 19.73 1.48 14.21
C ILE A 40 19.26 1.80 12.79
N THR A 41 19.80 1.08 11.80
CA THR A 41 19.43 1.22 10.38
C THR A 41 18.63 0.03 9.88
N LYS A 42 18.64 -1.08 10.62
CA LYS A 42 17.76 -2.22 10.38
C LYS A 42 17.48 -2.98 11.68
N GLU A 43 16.26 -3.42 11.86
CA GLU A 43 15.83 -4.42 12.85
C GLU A 43 14.94 -5.45 12.14
N SER A 44 15.22 -6.74 12.30
CA SER A 44 14.40 -7.79 11.70
C SER A 44 14.34 -9.03 12.58
N ILE A 45 13.15 -9.62 12.67
CA ILE A 45 12.90 -10.84 13.43
C ILE A 45 13.16 -12.05 12.53
N ASP A 46 14.00 -12.97 13.00
CA ASP A 46 14.18 -14.31 12.43
C ASP A 46 13.46 -15.33 13.32
N ALA A 47 12.27 -15.72 12.88
CA ALA A 47 11.41 -16.70 13.54
C ALA A 47 11.40 -18.07 12.85
N ARG A 48 12.35 -18.36 11.94
CA ARG A 48 12.37 -19.64 11.20
C ARG A 48 12.49 -20.85 12.12
N LYS A 49 13.23 -20.70 13.24
CA LYS A 49 13.35 -21.71 14.30
C LYS A 49 12.57 -21.23 15.52
N LYS A 50 11.30 -21.65 15.64
CA LYS A 50 10.37 -21.24 16.72
C LYS A 50 10.89 -21.49 18.14
N SER A 51 11.82 -22.42 18.32
CA SER A 51 12.44 -22.70 19.63
C SER A 51 13.48 -21.65 20.05
N GLU A 52 13.96 -20.82 19.11
CA GLU A 52 15.10 -19.90 19.26
C GLU A 52 14.93 -18.71 18.31
N ILE A 53 14.08 -17.76 18.70
CA ILE A 53 13.86 -16.54 17.91
C ILE A 53 15.04 -15.58 18.08
N LYS A 54 15.46 -14.99 16.97
CA LYS A 54 16.59 -14.04 16.91
C LYS A 54 16.15 -12.70 16.36
N ILE A 55 16.77 -11.63 16.83
CA ILE A 55 16.65 -10.31 16.23
C ILE A 55 17.97 -9.99 15.53
N ASN A 56 17.90 -9.61 14.26
CA ASN A 56 19.04 -9.21 13.46
C ASN A 56 19.02 -7.71 13.21
N TYR A 57 20.09 -7.06 13.65
CA TYR A 57 20.30 -5.62 13.56
C TYR A 57 21.32 -5.24 12.47
N ALA A 58 21.11 -4.07 11.90
CA ALA A 58 22.18 -3.26 11.30
C ALA A 58 22.19 -1.89 11.98
N VAL A 59 23.38 -1.35 12.19
CA VAL A 59 23.57 -0.05 12.85
C VAL A 59 24.56 0.81 12.10
N GLU A 60 24.47 2.11 12.29
CA GLU A 60 25.49 3.07 11.94
C GLU A 60 26.02 3.74 13.20
N VAL A 61 27.34 3.86 13.27
CA VAL A 61 28.06 4.49 14.39
C VAL A 61 28.99 5.54 13.84
N GLU A 62 28.94 6.73 14.41
CA GLU A 62 29.97 7.75 14.21
C GLU A 62 31.05 7.59 15.28
N CYS A 63 32.31 7.56 14.86
CA CYS A 63 33.48 7.46 15.74
C CYS A 63 34.70 8.11 15.09
N ASP A 64 35.78 8.28 15.84
CA ASP A 64 37.02 8.83 15.29
C ASP A 64 37.75 7.83 14.38
N ASN A 65 38.29 8.34 13.26
CA ASN A 65 39.09 7.58 12.30
C ASN A 65 38.35 6.36 11.71
N GLU A 66 37.13 6.55 11.21
CA GLU A 66 36.23 5.52 10.67
C GLU A 66 36.94 4.59 9.67
N ALA A 67 37.73 5.16 8.75
CA ALA A 67 38.47 4.39 7.75
C ALA A 67 39.52 3.44 8.38
N LYS A 68 40.21 3.87 9.46
CA LYS A 68 41.15 3.02 10.19
C LYS A 68 40.41 1.92 10.95
N VAL A 69 39.26 2.22 11.55
CA VAL A 69 38.41 1.23 12.22
C VAL A 69 37.98 0.14 11.24
N ILE A 70 37.48 0.53 10.06
CA ILE A 70 37.04 -0.40 9.01
C ILE A 70 38.21 -1.27 8.52
N ALA A 71 39.35 -0.65 8.19
CA ALA A 71 40.54 -1.37 7.72
C ALA A 71 41.06 -2.37 8.77
N ARG A 72 41.02 -2.01 10.05
CA ARG A 72 41.46 -2.88 11.16
C ARG A 72 40.53 -4.08 11.38
N VAL A 73 39.22 -3.88 11.22
CA VAL A 73 38.23 -4.94 11.40
C VAL A 73 38.26 -5.92 10.23
N ASN A 74 38.46 -5.41 9.00
CA ASN A 74 38.55 -6.20 7.76
C ASN A 74 37.44 -7.26 7.63
N SER A 75 36.19 -6.82 7.70
CA SER A 75 35.00 -7.68 7.63
C SER A 75 34.00 -7.17 6.60
N ASN A 76 33.39 -8.09 5.85
CA ASN A 76 32.32 -7.76 4.89
C ASN A 76 31.08 -7.13 5.56
N ASP A 77 30.93 -7.30 6.86
CA ASP A 77 29.81 -6.74 7.63
C ASP A 77 30.03 -5.27 8.02
N VAL A 78 31.26 -4.75 7.93
CA VAL A 78 31.65 -3.42 8.41
C VAL A 78 32.11 -2.58 7.24
N LYS A 79 31.35 -1.52 6.91
CA LYS A 79 31.57 -0.67 5.73
C LYS A 79 31.42 0.81 6.09
N LEU A 80 31.83 1.69 5.18
CA LEU A 80 31.43 3.10 5.26
C LEU A 80 29.91 3.20 5.07
N GLY A 81 29.26 4.01 5.90
CA GLY A 81 27.85 4.41 5.80
C GLY A 81 27.71 5.87 5.34
N GLY A 82 26.47 6.38 5.38
CA GLY A 82 26.17 7.79 5.09
C GLY A 82 25.50 8.11 3.73
N ASP A 83 25.00 7.12 3.00
CA ASP A 83 24.18 7.35 1.80
C ASP A 83 22.75 7.80 2.19
N ASN A 84 22.59 9.07 2.52
CA ASN A 84 21.27 9.70 2.60
C ASN A 84 20.91 10.28 1.25
N TYR A 85 19.71 9.99 0.75
CA TYR A 85 19.19 10.71 -0.41
C TYR A 85 19.12 12.19 -0.09
N LYS A 86 19.75 13.00 -0.93
CA LYS A 86 19.56 14.44 -0.95
C LYS A 86 18.76 14.76 -2.20
N ALA A 87 17.70 15.55 -2.04
CA ALA A 87 16.91 16.08 -3.14
C ALA A 87 17.67 17.22 -3.85
N ASP A 88 18.93 16.96 -4.21
CA ASP A 88 19.84 17.88 -4.89
C ASP A 88 19.83 17.49 -6.37
N PHE A 89 18.89 18.08 -7.11
CA PHE A 89 18.79 17.95 -8.57
C PHE A 89 19.00 19.32 -9.21
N GLU A 90 19.63 19.32 -10.39
CA GLU A 90 19.78 20.52 -11.21
C GLU A 90 18.38 20.98 -11.66
N ILE A 91 18.05 22.24 -11.35
CA ILE A 91 16.80 22.86 -11.78
C ILE A 91 16.91 23.17 -13.27
N GLY A 92 15.88 22.82 -14.03
CA GLY A 92 15.82 23.07 -15.46
C GLY A 92 15.78 24.55 -15.82
N THR A 93 15.86 24.84 -17.12
CA THR A 93 15.94 26.23 -17.62
C THR A 93 14.67 26.70 -18.29
N LYS A 94 13.73 25.79 -18.59
CA LYS A 94 12.48 26.11 -19.27
C LYS A 94 11.51 26.76 -18.30
N LYS A 95 11.04 27.96 -18.59
CA LYS A 95 10.07 28.62 -17.71
C LYS A 95 8.75 27.85 -17.67
N LEU A 96 8.19 27.68 -16.48
CA LEU A 96 6.80 27.25 -16.33
C LEU A 96 5.87 28.34 -16.83
N GLU A 97 5.00 28.00 -17.78
CA GLU A 97 3.91 28.88 -18.21
C GLU A 97 2.76 28.84 -17.20
N ASN A 98 2.40 27.64 -16.74
CA ASN A 98 1.40 27.40 -15.70
C ASN A 98 2.01 26.56 -14.58
N ARG A 99 1.50 26.73 -13.35
CA ARG A 99 1.87 25.88 -12.21
C ARG A 99 1.54 24.41 -12.52
N PRO A 100 2.34 23.43 -12.07
CA PRO A 100 2.02 22.02 -12.25
C PRO A 100 0.75 21.66 -11.47
N ILE A 101 -0.08 20.80 -12.07
CA ILE A 101 -1.30 20.29 -11.45
C ILE A 101 -1.10 18.82 -11.10
N VAL A 102 -1.49 18.43 -9.90
CA VAL A 102 -1.48 17.04 -9.41
C VAL A 102 -2.92 16.62 -9.13
N VAL A 103 -3.38 15.56 -9.79
CA VAL A 103 -4.73 15.01 -9.57
C VAL A 103 -4.64 13.72 -8.79
N GLY A 104 -5.26 13.71 -7.60
CA GLY A 104 -5.23 12.64 -6.61
C GLY A 104 -4.19 12.91 -5.52
N MET A 105 -4.60 12.73 -4.26
CA MET A 105 -3.79 12.96 -3.07
C MET A 105 -3.47 11.65 -2.33
N GLY A 106 -3.38 10.55 -3.07
CA GLY A 106 -2.75 9.30 -2.61
C GLY A 106 -1.22 9.43 -2.49
N PRO A 107 -0.49 8.38 -2.08
CA PRO A 107 0.96 8.47 -1.82
C PRO A 107 1.77 9.04 -2.99
N ALA A 108 1.42 8.71 -4.25
CA ALA A 108 2.10 9.26 -5.43
C ALA A 108 1.90 10.77 -5.57
N GLY A 109 0.65 11.24 -5.56
CA GLY A 109 0.35 12.67 -5.69
C GLY A 109 0.79 13.49 -4.48
N LEU A 110 0.66 12.92 -3.28
CA LEU A 110 1.09 13.56 -2.04
C LEU A 110 2.60 13.84 -2.04
N PHE A 111 3.42 12.87 -2.43
CA PHE A 111 4.88 13.05 -2.48
C PHE A 111 5.34 13.85 -3.70
N ALA A 112 4.66 13.75 -4.84
CA ALA A 112 4.93 14.62 -5.99
C ALA A 112 4.65 16.09 -5.64
N GLY A 113 3.47 16.36 -5.05
CA GLY A 113 3.07 17.69 -4.61
C GLY A 113 3.98 18.25 -3.51
N LEU A 114 4.38 17.43 -2.53
CA LEU A 114 5.32 17.84 -1.50
C LEU A 114 6.67 18.26 -2.09
N LEU A 115 7.25 17.45 -2.98
CA LEU A 115 8.55 17.77 -3.57
C LEU A 115 8.48 19.04 -4.44
N LEU A 116 7.43 19.18 -5.27
CA LEU A 116 7.22 20.36 -6.09
C LEU A 116 7.06 21.62 -5.23
N ALA A 117 6.26 21.56 -4.17
CA ALA A 117 6.07 22.68 -3.25
C ALA A 117 7.38 23.06 -2.55
N GLU A 118 8.11 22.08 -2.01
CA GLU A 118 9.44 22.28 -1.39
C GLU A 118 10.46 22.96 -2.30
N LYS A 119 10.29 22.84 -3.62
CA LYS A 119 11.17 23.44 -4.64
C LYS A 119 10.61 24.71 -5.28
N GLY A 120 9.52 25.26 -4.73
CA GLY A 120 8.95 26.55 -5.16
C GLY A 120 8.09 26.48 -6.42
N TYR A 121 7.62 25.30 -6.82
CA TYR A 121 6.79 25.14 -8.02
C TYR A 121 5.31 25.47 -7.78
N HIS A 122 4.91 25.69 -6.52
CA HIS A 122 3.54 26.05 -6.13
C HIS A 122 2.46 25.15 -6.77
N PRO A 123 2.53 23.80 -6.62
CA PRO A 123 1.62 22.89 -7.32
C PRO A 123 0.16 23.08 -6.89
N LEU A 124 -0.79 22.88 -7.80
CA LEU A 124 -2.22 22.76 -7.49
C LEU A 124 -2.57 21.27 -7.34
N ILE A 125 -2.98 20.85 -6.16
CA ILE A 125 -3.41 19.47 -5.91
C ILE A 125 -4.95 19.42 -5.89
N ILE A 126 -5.52 18.58 -6.73
CA ILE A 126 -6.96 18.35 -6.87
C ILE A 126 -7.27 16.95 -6.34
N GLU A 127 -8.11 16.86 -5.31
CA GLU A 127 -8.57 15.59 -4.73
C GLU A 127 -10.09 15.52 -4.78
N ARG A 128 -10.61 14.45 -5.40
CA ARG A 128 -12.06 14.25 -5.57
C ARG A 128 -12.79 14.04 -4.26
N GLY A 129 -12.11 13.40 -3.29
CA GLY A 129 -12.69 13.15 -1.98
C GLY A 129 -12.36 14.24 -0.96
N GLU A 130 -12.82 13.99 0.26
CA GLU A 130 -12.75 14.96 1.35
C GLU A 130 -11.37 14.96 2.05
N ASP A 131 -11.14 16.01 2.86
CA ASP A 131 -10.08 16.02 3.88
C ASP A 131 -10.24 14.83 4.85
N VAL A 132 -9.15 14.37 5.46
CA VAL A 132 -9.14 13.12 6.23
C VAL A 132 -10.10 13.12 7.41
N GLU A 133 -10.37 14.28 8.02
CA GLU A 133 -11.30 14.40 9.13
C GLU A 133 -12.75 14.20 8.66
N SER A 134 -13.15 14.88 7.59
CA SER A 134 -14.47 14.74 6.98
C SER A 134 -14.67 13.35 6.36
N ARG A 135 -13.67 12.89 5.62
CA ARG A 135 -13.61 11.54 5.04
C ARG A 135 -13.79 10.44 6.09
N THR A 136 -13.16 10.58 7.27
CA THR A 136 -13.33 9.63 8.37
C THR A 136 -14.80 9.53 8.80
N ARG A 137 -15.48 10.67 9.00
CA ARG A 137 -16.90 10.68 9.36
C ARG A 137 -17.77 10.06 8.27
N THR A 138 -17.47 10.32 7.00
CA THR A 138 -18.20 9.75 5.87
C THR A 138 -18.04 8.23 5.79
N ILE A 139 -16.82 7.70 5.98
CA ILE A 139 -16.56 6.26 6.02
C ILE A 139 -17.24 5.60 7.22
N ASP A 140 -17.17 6.21 8.40
CA ASP A 140 -17.87 5.71 9.59
C ASP A 140 -19.39 5.70 9.37
N GLY A 141 -19.92 6.70 8.66
CA GLY A 141 -21.32 6.73 8.21
C GLY A 141 -21.67 5.57 7.28
N PHE A 142 -20.80 5.24 6.33
CA PHE A 142 -20.99 4.07 5.46
C PHE A 142 -20.97 2.76 6.26
N TRP A 143 -19.95 2.55 7.10
CA TRP A 143 -19.79 1.32 7.86
C TRP A 143 -20.91 1.10 8.88
N ASN A 144 -21.38 2.16 9.55
CA ASN A 144 -22.41 2.00 10.59
C ASN A 144 -23.84 2.09 10.04
N ASN A 145 -24.07 2.91 9.01
CA ASN A 145 -25.42 3.25 8.54
C ASN A 145 -25.70 2.82 7.09
N ARG A 146 -24.74 2.18 6.39
CA ARG A 146 -24.86 1.73 4.99
C ARG A 146 -25.05 2.87 3.98
N ILE A 147 -24.60 4.07 4.33
CA ILE A 147 -24.67 5.25 3.46
C ILE A 147 -23.33 5.44 2.77
N LEU A 148 -23.19 4.94 1.54
CA LEU A 148 -21.99 5.11 0.73
C LEU A 148 -21.97 6.51 0.10
N ASN A 149 -20.87 7.23 0.27
CA ASN A 149 -20.52 8.37 -0.58
C ASN A 149 -19.52 7.90 -1.65
N THR A 150 -19.90 7.98 -2.92
CA THR A 150 -19.06 7.52 -4.03
C THR A 150 -17.84 8.39 -4.29
N GLU A 151 -17.83 9.63 -3.79
CA GLU A 151 -16.70 10.57 -3.92
C GLU A 151 -15.80 10.60 -2.68
N SER A 152 -16.27 10.13 -1.53
CA SER A 152 -15.48 10.08 -0.28
C SER A 152 -15.69 8.76 0.46
N ASN A 153 -14.69 7.89 0.40
CA ASN A 153 -14.76 6.51 0.88
C ASN A 153 -13.35 5.94 1.09
N VAL A 154 -13.22 4.64 1.36
CA VAL A 154 -11.91 3.99 1.56
C VAL A 154 -10.95 4.20 0.37
N GLN A 155 -11.46 4.42 -0.84
CA GLN A 155 -10.64 4.64 -2.04
C GLN A 155 -10.28 6.12 -2.24
N PHE A 156 -11.22 7.03 -2.02
CA PHE A 156 -11.11 8.45 -2.41
C PHE A 156 -11.11 9.42 -1.23
N GLY A 157 -10.32 10.48 -1.35
CA GLY A 157 -10.05 11.49 -0.32
C GLY A 157 -8.60 11.48 0.16
N GLU A 158 -8.29 12.34 1.13
CA GLU A 158 -6.92 12.63 1.56
C GLU A 158 -6.12 11.37 1.94
N GLY A 159 -4.93 11.23 1.34
CA GLY A 159 -4.05 10.07 1.48
C GLY A 159 -4.44 8.85 0.63
N GLY A 160 -5.54 8.95 -0.14
CA GLY A 160 -6.03 7.92 -1.07
C GLY A 160 -6.34 6.60 -0.36
N ALA A 161 -6.18 5.48 -1.08
CA ALA A 161 -6.39 4.13 -0.55
C ALA A 161 -5.41 3.74 0.59
N GLY A 162 -4.34 4.51 0.80
CA GLY A 162 -3.35 4.23 1.85
C GLY A 162 -3.85 4.51 3.27
N THR A 163 -4.75 5.49 3.45
CA THR A 163 -5.12 6.04 4.78
C THR A 163 -5.84 5.02 5.67
N PHE A 164 -6.81 4.29 5.11
CA PHE A 164 -7.61 3.29 5.83
C PHE A 164 -7.03 1.89 5.63
N SER A 165 -5.77 1.73 5.99
CA SER A 165 -5.02 0.48 5.85
C SER A 165 -4.14 0.21 7.07
N ASP A 166 -3.53 -0.98 7.13
CA ASP A 166 -2.46 -1.29 8.10
C ASP A 166 -1.20 -0.42 7.89
N GLY A 167 -1.09 0.29 6.76
CA GLY A 167 0.02 1.20 6.50
C GLY A 167 1.35 0.50 6.32
N LYS A 168 1.35 -0.70 5.73
CA LYS A 168 2.57 -1.48 5.44
C LYS A 168 3.44 -0.73 4.44
N LEU A 169 4.70 -0.52 4.82
CA LEU A 169 5.68 0.21 4.02
C LEU A 169 6.72 -0.72 3.37
N THR A 170 6.55 -2.04 3.54
CA THR A 170 7.41 -3.04 2.90
C THR A 170 7.39 -2.86 1.38
N THR A 171 8.56 -2.62 0.79
CA THR A 171 8.73 -2.52 -0.65
C THR A 171 9.87 -3.42 -1.13
N ARG A 172 9.78 -3.87 -2.39
CA ARG A 172 10.84 -4.66 -3.04
C ARG A 172 11.72 -3.80 -3.95
N ILE A 173 11.35 -2.54 -4.18
CA ILE A 173 12.16 -1.65 -5.01
C ILE A 173 13.43 -1.28 -4.24
N LYS A 174 14.55 -1.28 -4.96
CA LYS A 174 15.84 -0.80 -4.45
C LYS A 174 16.07 0.60 -5.01
N ASP A 175 15.42 1.59 -4.40
CA ASP A 175 15.51 2.99 -4.79
C ASP A 175 15.95 3.84 -3.59
N HIS A 176 16.88 4.76 -3.81
CA HIS A 176 17.39 5.65 -2.77
C HIS A 176 16.31 6.58 -2.22
N ARG A 177 15.26 6.89 -3.00
CA ARG A 177 14.11 7.72 -2.59
C ARG A 177 13.25 7.04 -1.51
N CYS A 178 13.38 5.73 -1.30
CA CYS A 178 12.68 5.05 -0.21
C CYS A 178 13.04 5.67 1.15
N GLY A 179 14.31 6.02 1.38
CA GLY A 179 14.76 6.65 2.62
C GLY A 179 14.08 8.00 2.86
N TYR A 180 14.02 8.82 1.80
CA TYR A 180 13.32 10.11 1.81
C TYR A 180 11.83 9.98 2.13
N VAL A 181 11.14 9.01 1.52
CA VAL A 181 9.72 8.75 1.80
C VAL A 181 9.52 8.44 3.29
N LEU A 182 10.33 7.53 3.85
CA LEU A 182 10.24 7.17 5.26
C LEU A 182 10.56 8.34 6.20
N GLU A 183 11.59 9.13 5.88
CA GLU A 183 11.96 10.32 6.65
C GLU A 183 10.83 11.35 6.68
N LYS A 184 10.23 11.68 5.52
CA LYS A 184 9.11 12.63 5.45
C LYS A 184 7.87 12.13 6.19
N LEU A 185 7.61 10.82 6.18
CA LEU A 185 6.55 10.24 7.00
C LEU A 185 6.82 10.42 8.50
N VAL A 186 8.06 10.21 8.96
CA VAL A 186 8.45 10.45 10.37
C VAL A 186 8.34 11.93 10.74
N LEU A 187 8.83 12.84 9.89
CA LEU A 187 8.69 14.29 10.11
C LEU A 187 7.23 14.74 10.17
N ALA A 188 6.34 14.01 9.51
CA ALA A 188 4.90 14.21 9.55
C ALA A 188 4.20 13.48 10.72
N GLY A 189 4.94 12.83 11.63
CA GLY A 189 4.41 12.23 12.85
C GLY A 189 4.25 10.70 12.82
N ALA A 190 4.82 10.00 11.84
CA ALA A 190 4.90 8.55 11.88
C ALA A 190 5.97 8.06 12.90
N PRO A 191 5.83 6.85 13.45
CA PRO A 191 6.78 6.32 14.44
C PRO A 191 8.19 6.18 13.86
N GLU A 192 9.23 6.55 14.61
CA GLU A 192 10.62 6.54 14.12
C GLU A 192 11.07 5.14 13.65
N GLU A 193 10.53 4.09 14.27
CA GLU A 193 10.86 2.70 13.93
C GLU A 193 10.54 2.30 12.49
N ILE A 194 9.69 3.04 11.77
CA ILE A 194 9.43 2.73 10.36
C ILE A 194 10.68 2.85 9.48
N THR A 195 11.68 3.61 9.94
CA THR A 195 12.94 3.84 9.20
C THR A 195 13.92 2.68 9.30
N TYR A 196 13.77 1.80 10.29
CA TYR A 196 14.69 0.69 10.52
C TYR A 196 14.00 -0.68 10.61
N MET A 197 12.71 -0.77 10.90
CA MET A 197 12.02 -2.05 10.93
C MET A 197 12.02 -2.73 9.55
N GLY A 198 12.34 -4.02 9.51
CA GLY A 198 12.37 -4.79 8.27
C GLY A 198 10.99 -5.04 7.64
N LYS A 199 9.92 -4.92 8.43
CA LYS A 199 8.51 -4.95 7.98
C LYS A 199 7.76 -3.78 8.61
N PRO A 200 8.04 -2.54 8.18
CA PRO A 200 7.52 -1.34 8.83
C PRO A 200 6.04 -1.16 8.53
N HIS A 201 5.30 -0.61 9.50
CA HIS A 201 3.90 -0.24 9.35
C HIS A 201 3.56 0.97 10.23
N ILE A 202 2.54 1.73 9.84
CA ILE A 202 2.10 2.94 10.56
C ILE A 202 0.74 2.73 11.25
N GLY A 203 -0.15 1.91 10.70
CA GLY A 203 -1.52 1.77 11.19
C GLY A 203 -2.44 2.93 10.77
N THR A 204 -3.73 2.64 10.58
CA THR A 204 -4.69 3.64 10.07
C THR A 204 -4.91 4.82 11.02
N ASP A 205 -4.88 4.56 12.33
CA ASP A 205 -5.04 5.54 13.40
C ASP A 205 -3.98 6.64 13.35
N ILE A 206 -2.73 6.27 13.04
CA ILE A 206 -1.63 7.24 12.91
C ILE A 206 -1.58 7.85 11.50
N LEU A 207 -1.85 7.07 10.46
CA LEU A 207 -1.81 7.53 9.06
C LEU A 207 -2.68 8.76 8.81
N LYS A 208 -3.85 8.84 9.45
CA LYS A 208 -4.75 10.01 9.32
C LYS A 208 -4.06 11.32 9.69
N ASN A 209 -3.29 11.33 10.78
CA ASN A 209 -2.53 12.50 11.21
C ASN A 209 -1.33 12.76 10.29
N VAL A 210 -0.65 11.70 9.84
CA VAL A 210 0.52 11.82 8.96
C VAL A 210 0.17 12.49 7.63
N VAL A 211 -0.91 12.06 6.97
CA VAL A 211 -1.30 12.63 5.66
C VAL A 211 -1.72 14.09 5.80
N LYS A 212 -2.46 14.43 6.87
CA LYS A 212 -2.81 15.81 7.22
C LYS A 212 -1.58 16.68 7.43
N ASN A 213 -0.59 16.20 8.18
CA ASN A 213 0.62 16.97 8.45
C ASN A 213 1.43 17.22 7.16
N ILE A 214 1.45 16.26 6.23
CA ILE A 214 2.06 16.47 4.91
C ILE A 214 1.28 17.51 4.09
N ARG A 215 -0.06 17.49 4.11
CA ARG A 215 -0.89 18.53 3.49
C ARG A 215 -0.52 19.91 4.02
N GLU A 216 -0.44 20.08 5.33
CA GLU A 216 -0.11 21.38 5.92
C GLU A 216 1.30 21.84 5.52
N LYS A 217 2.27 20.92 5.38
CA LYS A 217 3.59 21.24 4.81
C LYS A 217 3.54 21.66 3.35
N ILE A 218 2.74 20.99 2.52
CA ILE A 218 2.53 21.40 1.12
C ILE A 218 2.01 22.85 1.07
N LYS A 219 1.03 23.19 1.91
CA LYS A 219 0.48 24.55 2.00
C LYS A 219 1.50 25.57 2.51
N GLU A 220 2.29 25.21 3.53
CA GLU A 220 3.38 26.04 4.08
C GLU A 220 4.42 26.38 3.00
N TYR A 221 4.73 25.43 2.11
CA TYR A 221 5.60 25.64 0.95
C TYR A 221 4.91 26.29 -0.26
N GLY A 222 3.69 26.80 -0.09
CA GLY A 222 2.95 27.54 -1.11
C GLY A 222 2.26 26.70 -2.18
N GLY A 223 2.09 25.38 -1.94
CA GLY A 223 1.16 24.57 -2.71
C GLY A 223 -0.30 24.85 -2.34
N GLU A 224 -1.23 24.55 -3.24
CA GLU A 224 -2.68 24.63 -2.97
C GLU A 224 -3.27 23.23 -3.02
N VAL A 225 -4.26 22.97 -2.17
CA VAL A 225 -4.99 21.69 -2.14
C VAL A 225 -6.48 21.99 -2.16
N ARG A 226 -7.19 21.46 -3.16
CA ARG A 226 -8.65 21.51 -3.28
C ARG A 226 -9.22 20.11 -3.08
N PHE A 227 -9.98 19.94 -2.00
CA PHE A 227 -10.74 18.74 -1.69
C PHE A 227 -12.14 18.83 -2.24
N SER A 228 -12.80 17.68 -2.38
CA SER A 228 -14.13 17.57 -2.98
C SER A 228 -14.18 18.12 -4.41
N SER A 229 -13.03 18.13 -5.09
CA SER A 229 -12.84 18.69 -6.43
C SER A 229 -12.42 17.57 -7.37
N LYS A 230 -13.33 17.14 -8.25
CA LYS A 230 -13.08 16.03 -9.17
C LYS A 230 -12.55 16.53 -10.51
N LEU A 231 -11.53 15.86 -11.06
CA LEU A 231 -11.16 16.01 -12.46
C LEU A 231 -12.28 15.41 -13.34
N GLU A 232 -12.96 16.27 -14.09
CA GLU A 232 -14.09 15.88 -14.95
C GLU A 232 -13.64 15.63 -16.39
N ASP A 233 -12.77 16.49 -16.91
CA ASP A 233 -12.32 16.41 -18.30
C ASP A 233 -10.90 16.94 -18.52
N ILE A 234 -10.30 16.56 -19.66
CA ILE A 234 -9.05 17.13 -20.18
C ILE A 234 -9.21 17.59 -21.63
N SER A 235 -8.50 18.66 -21.96
CA SER A 235 -8.37 19.18 -23.32
C SER A 235 -6.98 18.88 -23.87
N ILE A 236 -6.93 18.20 -25.02
CA ILE A 236 -5.71 17.84 -25.73
C ILE A 236 -5.69 18.60 -27.06
N ARG A 237 -4.64 19.40 -27.29
CA ARG A 237 -4.42 20.14 -28.55
C ARG A 237 -3.07 19.76 -29.13
N ASN A 238 -3.03 19.34 -30.39
CA ASN A 238 -1.80 18.95 -31.09
C ASN A 238 -0.95 17.92 -30.33
N GLY A 239 -1.60 16.95 -29.67
CA GLY A 239 -0.95 15.90 -28.88
C GLY A 239 -0.31 16.39 -27.57
N LYS A 240 -0.75 17.53 -27.02
CA LYS A 240 -0.32 18.08 -25.73
C LYS A 240 -1.54 18.45 -24.88
N ILE A 241 -1.47 18.23 -23.57
CA ILE A 241 -2.45 18.81 -22.64
C ILE A 241 -2.40 20.34 -22.73
N SER A 242 -3.58 20.96 -22.72
CA SER A 242 -3.71 22.42 -22.67
C SER A 242 -4.54 22.92 -21.49
N GLU A 243 -5.46 22.10 -20.97
CA GLU A 243 -6.43 22.52 -19.96
C GLU A 243 -7.07 21.29 -19.31
N ILE A 244 -7.52 21.44 -18.07
CA ILE A 244 -8.35 20.49 -17.34
C ILE A 244 -9.67 21.14 -16.92
N VAL A 245 -10.70 20.33 -16.69
CA VAL A 245 -11.99 20.76 -16.13
C VAL A 245 -12.17 20.17 -14.74
N VAL A 246 -12.42 21.03 -13.75
CA VAL A 246 -12.66 20.66 -12.35
C VAL A 246 -13.87 21.44 -11.86
N GLU A 247 -14.94 20.75 -11.47
CA GLU A 247 -16.19 21.39 -11.02
C GLU A 247 -16.73 22.42 -12.04
N GLY A 248 -16.62 22.13 -13.34
CA GLY A 248 -16.94 23.05 -14.43
C GLY A 248 -15.97 24.22 -14.64
N GLU A 249 -14.95 24.40 -13.79
CA GLU A 249 -13.88 25.39 -13.98
C GLU A 249 -12.86 24.87 -14.99
N HIS A 250 -12.58 25.67 -16.02
CA HIS A 250 -11.53 25.41 -17.00
C HIS A 250 -10.20 26.00 -16.52
N ILE A 251 -9.23 25.12 -16.24
CA ILE A 251 -7.92 25.50 -15.69
C ILE A 251 -6.81 25.21 -16.72
N PRO A 252 -6.08 26.23 -17.22
CA PRO A 252 -4.94 26.03 -18.11
C PRO A 252 -3.89 25.11 -17.49
N CYS A 253 -3.42 24.14 -18.27
CA CYS A 253 -2.50 23.12 -17.78
C CYS A 253 -1.49 22.73 -18.86
N ASP A 254 -0.21 22.72 -18.49
CA ASP A 254 0.87 22.21 -19.34
C ASP A 254 1.51 20.94 -18.78
N ASN A 255 1.43 20.76 -17.45
CA ASN A 255 2.04 19.66 -16.72
C ASN A 255 1.01 19.10 -15.72
N LEU A 256 0.41 17.97 -16.08
CA LEU A 256 -0.61 17.25 -15.31
C LEU A 256 -0.06 15.93 -14.78
N ILE A 257 0.24 15.87 -13.48
CA ILE A 257 0.55 14.62 -12.79
C ILE A 257 -0.75 13.90 -12.45
N LEU A 258 -0.98 12.75 -13.05
CA LEU A 258 -2.20 11.97 -12.86
C LEU A 258 -1.93 10.80 -11.89
N ALA A 259 -2.34 10.98 -10.63
CA ALA A 259 -2.09 10.09 -9.49
C ALA A 259 -3.41 9.58 -8.84
N THR A 260 -4.39 9.23 -9.66
CA THR A 260 -5.80 9.00 -9.26
C THR A 260 -6.10 7.68 -8.57
N GLY A 261 -5.09 6.82 -8.38
CA GLY A 261 -5.29 5.46 -7.87
C GLY A 261 -6.06 4.56 -8.85
N HIS A 262 -6.19 3.27 -8.52
CA HIS A 262 -6.77 2.30 -9.44
C HIS A 262 -8.30 2.19 -9.40
N SER A 263 -8.94 2.95 -8.52
CA SER A 263 -10.40 2.93 -8.32
C SER A 263 -11.12 4.02 -9.10
N ALA A 264 -10.41 4.99 -9.68
CA ALA A 264 -10.98 6.10 -10.47
C ALA A 264 -11.39 5.66 -11.89
N ARG A 265 -12.42 4.79 -11.95
CA ARG A 265 -12.88 4.13 -13.17
C ARG A 265 -13.44 5.12 -14.20
N ASP A 266 -14.19 6.11 -13.73
CA ASP A 266 -14.66 7.25 -14.51
C ASP A 266 -13.50 8.01 -15.17
N THR A 267 -12.40 8.22 -14.46
CA THR A 267 -11.20 8.85 -15.04
C THR A 267 -10.58 7.96 -16.13
N TYR A 268 -10.52 6.63 -15.95
CA TYR A 268 -10.03 5.75 -17.02
C TYR A 268 -10.90 5.80 -18.27
N GLU A 269 -12.23 5.81 -18.09
CA GLU A 269 -13.19 5.95 -19.20
C GLU A 269 -13.01 7.28 -19.94
N MET A 270 -12.88 8.39 -19.21
CA MET A 270 -12.60 9.70 -19.78
C MET A 270 -11.30 9.69 -20.59
N LEU A 271 -10.19 9.19 -20.02
CA LEU A 271 -8.89 9.15 -20.71
C LEU A 271 -8.94 8.28 -21.97
N PHE A 272 -9.61 7.13 -21.90
CA PHE A 272 -9.81 6.26 -23.05
C PHE A 272 -10.60 6.97 -24.15
N SER A 273 -11.69 7.67 -23.80
CA SER A 273 -12.51 8.43 -24.75
C SER A 273 -11.73 9.58 -25.42
N LYS A 274 -10.74 10.15 -24.74
CA LYS A 274 -9.83 11.19 -25.27
C LYS A 274 -8.68 10.61 -26.09
N GLY A 275 -8.61 9.30 -26.27
CA GLY A 275 -7.58 8.63 -27.05
C GLY A 275 -6.22 8.53 -26.35
N VAL A 276 -6.16 8.68 -25.02
CA VAL A 276 -4.93 8.43 -24.25
C VAL A 276 -4.56 6.95 -24.36
N SER A 277 -3.28 6.65 -24.58
CA SER A 277 -2.80 5.28 -24.74
C SER A 277 -2.93 4.48 -23.43
N ILE A 278 -3.80 3.47 -23.44
CA ILE A 278 -4.09 2.60 -22.30
C ILE A 278 -4.01 1.14 -22.76
N SER A 279 -3.37 0.29 -21.94
CA SER A 279 -3.27 -1.16 -22.16
C SER A 279 -3.95 -1.92 -21.02
N PRO A 280 -4.56 -3.10 -21.28
CA PRO A 280 -5.07 -3.95 -20.22
C PRO A 280 -3.90 -4.49 -19.38
N LYS A 281 -4.12 -4.69 -18.08
CA LYS A 281 -3.10 -5.19 -17.16
C LYS A 281 -3.67 -6.33 -16.30
N PRO A 282 -2.94 -7.46 -16.14
CA PRO A 282 -3.31 -8.49 -15.18
C PRO A 282 -3.41 -7.95 -13.75
N PHE A 283 -4.29 -8.55 -12.95
CA PHE A 283 -4.46 -8.29 -11.52
C PHE A 283 -4.82 -9.60 -10.81
N ALA A 284 -5.29 -9.54 -9.56
CA ALA A 284 -5.76 -10.70 -8.84
C ALA A 284 -7.04 -10.40 -8.07
N VAL A 285 -7.90 -11.42 -7.92
CA VAL A 285 -9.15 -11.33 -7.17
C VAL A 285 -9.35 -12.53 -6.25
N GLY A 286 -10.17 -12.38 -5.22
CA GLY A 286 -10.53 -13.49 -4.34
C GLY A 286 -11.34 -13.03 -3.15
N PHE A 287 -11.09 -13.62 -1.99
CA PHE A 287 -11.85 -13.35 -0.76
C PHE A 287 -10.92 -12.92 0.38
N ARG A 288 -11.42 -12.21 1.39
CA ARG A 288 -10.69 -12.03 2.65
C ARG A 288 -10.85 -13.24 3.53
N VAL A 289 -9.75 -13.83 3.99
CA VAL A 289 -9.76 -14.90 4.98
C VAL A 289 -9.45 -14.36 6.37
N GLU A 290 -10.21 -14.79 7.38
CA GLU A 290 -10.02 -14.43 8.78
C GLU A 290 -9.76 -15.65 9.68
N HIS A 291 -8.82 -15.48 10.60
CA HIS A 291 -8.47 -16.43 11.66
C HIS A 291 -8.25 -15.69 12.97
N LEU A 292 -8.28 -16.38 14.12
CA LEU A 292 -7.86 -15.78 15.38
C LEU A 292 -6.36 -15.43 15.32
N GLN A 293 -5.99 -14.21 15.69
CA GLN A 293 -4.60 -13.73 15.67
C GLN A 293 -3.70 -14.61 16.53
N HIS A 294 -4.17 -15.05 17.71
CA HIS A 294 -3.39 -15.93 18.59
C HIS A 294 -2.98 -17.24 17.91
N MET A 295 -3.82 -17.81 17.05
CA MET A 295 -3.51 -19.03 16.31
C MET A 295 -2.36 -18.79 15.32
N ILE A 296 -2.35 -17.62 14.68
CA ILE A 296 -1.23 -17.22 13.82
C ILE A 296 0.03 -16.99 14.64
N ASP A 297 -0.07 -16.31 15.79
CA ASP A 297 1.07 -16.04 16.68
C ASP A 297 1.73 -17.34 17.17
N GLU A 298 0.94 -18.31 17.64
CA GLU A 298 1.43 -19.64 18.04
C GLU A 298 2.08 -20.37 16.86
N ASN A 299 1.48 -20.29 15.68
CA ASN A 299 2.03 -20.93 14.49
C ASN A 299 3.30 -20.25 13.97
N GLN A 300 3.51 -18.95 14.17
CA GLN A 300 4.72 -18.27 13.69
C GLN A 300 5.83 -18.24 14.75
N TYR A 301 5.49 -18.10 16.03
CA TYR A 301 6.44 -17.86 17.11
C TYR A 301 6.52 -18.99 18.15
N GLY A 302 5.60 -19.96 18.14
CA GLY A 302 5.57 -21.06 19.10
C GLY A 302 5.49 -20.57 20.54
N LYS A 303 6.38 -21.05 21.41
CA LYS A 303 6.42 -20.68 22.85
C LYS A 303 6.63 -19.19 23.12
N TYR A 304 7.05 -18.42 22.11
CA TYR A 304 7.27 -16.97 22.22
C TYR A 304 6.08 -16.14 21.71
N ALA A 305 4.94 -16.75 21.38
CA ALA A 305 3.77 -16.05 20.82
C ALA A 305 3.35 -14.79 21.61
N THR A 306 3.51 -14.80 22.93
CA THR A 306 3.16 -13.68 23.82
C THR A 306 4.35 -12.81 24.23
N HIS A 307 5.53 -13.00 23.62
CA HIS A 307 6.73 -12.27 23.99
C HIS A 307 6.57 -10.78 23.63
N PRO A 308 6.80 -9.83 24.56
CA PRO A 308 6.45 -8.41 24.38
C PRO A 308 7.24 -7.70 23.27
N LYS A 309 8.41 -8.25 22.89
CA LYS A 309 9.20 -7.75 21.74
C LYS A 309 8.65 -8.20 20.38
N LEU A 310 7.83 -9.25 20.36
CA LEU A 310 7.21 -9.73 19.13
C LEU A 310 5.89 -9.00 18.94
N ARG A 311 5.73 -8.39 17.77
CA ARG A 311 4.45 -7.85 17.33
C ARG A 311 3.58 -8.98 16.81
N ALA A 312 2.28 -8.73 16.71
CA ALA A 312 1.32 -9.63 16.08
C ALA A 312 1.88 -10.23 14.78
N ALA A 313 1.86 -11.56 14.72
CA ALA A 313 2.54 -12.33 13.70
C ALA A 313 1.92 -12.13 12.33
N ASP A 314 2.80 -12.19 11.32
CA ASP A 314 2.45 -12.07 9.92
C ASP A 314 2.68 -13.40 9.17
N TYR A 315 2.05 -13.54 8.01
CA TYR A 315 2.32 -14.65 7.11
C TYR A 315 2.33 -14.22 5.65
N LYS A 316 2.96 -15.05 4.83
CA LYS A 316 2.90 -14.97 3.37
C LYS A 316 2.81 -16.37 2.79
N LEU A 317 1.74 -16.64 2.08
CA LEU A 317 1.42 -17.94 1.49
C LEU A 317 1.31 -17.81 -0.03
N THR A 318 1.79 -18.83 -0.72
CA THR A 318 1.73 -18.95 -2.18
C THR A 318 1.53 -20.42 -2.55
N TYR A 319 0.74 -20.64 -3.60
CA TYR A 319 0.45 -21.91 -4.24
C TYR A 319 0.24 -21.67 -5.74
N THR A 320 0.63 -22.62 -6.57
CA THR A 320 0.38 -22.56 -8.01
C THR A 320 -0.41 -23.81 -8.38
N SER A 321 -1.61 -23.62 -8.92
CA SER A 321 -2.41 -24.70 -9.48
C SER A 321 -1.87 -25.06 -10.85
N ASN A 322 -1.31 -26.26 -10.99
CA ASN A 322 -0.86 -26.76 -12.29
C ASN A 322 -2.05 -27.06 -13.21
N LYS A 323 -3.19 -27.48 -12.64
CA LYS A 323 -4.41 -27.82 -13.39
C LYS A 323 -5.02 -26.57 -14.05
N LEU A 324 -5.06 -25.47 -13.32
CA LEU A 324 -5.67 -24.21 -13.79
C LEU A 324 -4.65 -23.24 -14.40
N SER A 325 -3.35 -23.51 -14.26
CA SER A 325 -2.26 -22.58 -14.59
C SER A 325 -2.38 -21.22 -13.90
N ARG A 326 -2.84 -21.21 -12.64
CA ARG A 326 -3.06 -19.98 -11.86
C ARG A 326 -2.27 -19.97 -10.56
N SER A 327 -1.87 -18.79 -10.13
CA SER A 327 -1.21 -18.58 -8.84
C SER A 327 -2.20 -18.06 -7.80
N VAL A 328 -2.22 -18.72 -6.64
CA VAL A 328 -2.98 -18.34 -5.45
C VAL A 328 -2.03 -17.85 -4.37
N TYR A 329 -2.29 -16.69 -3.80
CA TYR A 329 -1.42 -16.13 -2.76
C TYR A 329 -2.16 -15.26 -1.76
N SER A 330 -1.60 -15.17 -0.55
CA SER A 330 -2.04 -14.20 0.44
C SER A 330 -1.54 -12.80 0.08
N PHE A 331 -2.43 -11.82 0.07
CA PHE A 331 -2.16 -10.43 -0.23
C PHE A 331 -2.67 -9.53 0.90
N CYS A 332 -1.99 -8.40 1.12
CA CYS A 332 -2.34 -7.40 2.12
C CYS A 332 -2.71 -8.02 3.50
N MET A 333 -1.92 -8.99 3.98
CA MET A 333 -2.17 -9.61 5.29
C MET A 333 -2.01 -8.59 6.41
N CYS A 334 -3.03 -8.46 7.26
CA CYS A 334 -3.20 -7.48 8.33
C CYS A 334 -3.29 -8.22 9.68
N PRO A 335 -2.20 -8.24 10.47
CA PRO A 335 -2.24 -8.81 11.82
C PRO A 335 -3.14 -7.99 12.73
N GLY A 336 -3.88 -8.66 13.62
CA GLY A 336 -4.76 -8.07 14.62
C GLY A 336 -5.61 -6.94 14.06
N GLY A 337 -6.18 -7.20 12.89
CA GLY A 337 -6.83 -6.22 12.05
C GLY A 337 -8.29 -6.56 11.80
N GLN A 338 -8.85 -5.88 10.81
CA GLN A 338 -10.22 -6.07 10.37
C GLN A 338 -10.33 -6.05 8.85
N VAL A 339 -11.32 -6.77 8.35
CA VAL A 339 -11.79 -6.70 6.98
C VAL A 339 -12.70 -5.48 6.87
N VAL A 340 -12.58 -4.70 5.80
CA VAL A 340 -13.31 -3.42 5.66
C VAL A 340 -14.13 -3.34 4.38
N ALA A 341 -15.29 -2.67 4.46
CA ALA A 341 -16.07 -2.29 3.30
C ALA A 341 -15.38 -1.16 2.55
N SER A 342 -14.98 -1.44 1.32
CA SER A 342 -14.12 -0.58 0.51
C SER A 342 -14.71 -0.24 -0.87
N ALA A 343 -16.02 -0.41 -1.00
CA ALA A 343 -16.78 0.01 -2.18
C ALA A 343 -16.64 1.53 -2.42
N SER A 344 -16.70 1.92 -3.69
CA SER A 344 -16.69 3.32 -4.14
C SER A 344 -17.68 3.56 -5.29
N GLU A 345 -18.46 2.56 -5.65
CA GLU A 345 -19.56 2.64 -6.61
C GLU A 345 -20.82 2.11 -5.93
N GLU A 346 -21.98 2.68 -6.24
CA GLU A 346 -23.26 2.19 -5.71
C GLU A 346 -23.52 0.75 -6.13
N ASN A 347 -24.28 0.02 -5.31
CA ASN A 347 -24.70 -1.35 -5.61
C ASN A 347 -23.52 -2.32 -5.85
N THR A 348 -22.40 -2.06 -5.17
CA THR A 348 -21.21 -2.92 -5.20
C THR A 348 -20.76 -3.29 -3.79
N VAL A 349 -20.17 -4.48 -3.64
CA VAL A 349 -19.46 -4.89 -2.43
C VAL A 349 -18.02 -5.20 -2.78
N VAL A 350 -17.10 -4.52 -2.10
CA VAL A 350 -15.65 -4.71 -2.20
C VAL A 350 -15.08 -4.82 -0.80
N VAL A 351 -14.25 -5.82 -0.56
CA VAL A 351 -13.50 -5.95 0.69
C VAL A 351 -12.04 -5.51 0.53
N ASN A 352 -11.47 -5.03 1.63
CA ASN A 352 -10.03 -4.89 1.85
C ASN A 352 -9.71 -5.21 3.32
N GLY A 353 -8.51 -4.89 3.80
CA GLY A 353 -8.13 -5.09 5.19
C GLY A 353 -7.29 -3.95 5.75
N MET A 354 -7.47 -3.68 7.03
CA MET A 354 -6.72 -2.67 7.77
C MET A 354 -6.36 -3.13 9.18
N SER A 355 -5.36 -2.50 9.77
CA SER A 355 -5.03 -2.63 11.19
C SER A 355 -4.67 -1.26 11.77
N ASN A 356 -4.91 -1.08 13.06
CA ASN A 356 -4.32 0.03 13.82
C ASN A 356 -2.86 -0.27 14.13
N TYR A 357 -2.13 0.75 14.59
CA TYR A 357 -0.70 0.63 14.91
C TYR A 357 -0.39 -0.48 15.92
N LYS A 358 -1.28 -0.69 16.90
CA LYS A 358 -1.08 -1.73 17.92
C LYS A 358 -1.25 -3.15 17.39
N ARG A 359 -2.01 -3.34 16.30
CA ARG A 359 -2.38 -4.66 15.75
C ARG A 359 -2.90 -5.62 16.84
N ASP A 360 -3.78 -5.12 17.69
CA ASP A 360 -4.32 -5.79 18.87
C ASP A 360 -5.77 -6.31 18.66
N GLY A 361 -6.26 -6.32 17.43
CA GLY A 361 -7.53 -6.94 17.07
C GLY A 361 -7.52 -8.46 17.26
N ILE A 362 -8.72 -9.04 17.40
CA ILE A 362 -8.90 -10.48 17.67
C ILE A 362 -8.49 -11.33 16.46
N ASN A 363 -8.71 -10.83 15.24
CA ASN A 363 -8.49 -11.59 14.02
C ASN A 363 -7.23 -11.14 13.27
N ALA A 364 -6.51 -12.11 12.71
CA ALA A 364 -5.64 -11.90 11.55
C ALA A 364 -6.49 -11.99 10.29
N ASN A 365 -6.23 -11.14 9.29
CA ASN A 365 -6.86 -11.31 7.98
C ASN A 365 -5.89 -11.14 6.81
N SER A 366 -6.18 -11.74 5.66
CA SER A 366 -5.52 -11.44 4.39
C SER A 366 -6.45 -11.69 3.22
N ALA A 367 -6.21 -11.03 2.10
CA ALA A 367 -6.86 -11.41 0.87
C ALA A 367 -6.22 -12.70 0.34
N LEU A 368 -7.00 -13.72 0.07
CA LEU A 368 -6.59 -14.94 -0.61
C LEU A 368 -7.00 -14.82 -2.07
N VAL A 369 -6.04 -14.47 -2.93
CA VAL A 369 -6.33 -14.00 -4.29
C VAL A 369 -5.68 -14.89 -5.36
N VAL A 370 -6.31 -14.91 -6.53
CA VAL A 370 -5.94 -15.67 -7.71
C VAL A 370 -5.67 -14.71 -8.86
N SER A 371 -4.60 -14.96 -9.61
CA SER A 371 -4.26 -14.17 -10.80
C SER A 371 -5.36 -14.22 -11.86
N VAL A 372 -5.70 -13.06 -12.43
CA VAL A 372 -6.62 -12.87 -13.55
C VAL A 372 -5.85 -12.15 -14.68
N ASP A 373 -5.98 -12.67 -15.89
CA ASP A 373 -5.26 -12.21 -17.07
C ASP A 373 -6.23 -11.55 -18.07
N PRO A 374 -5.74 -10.71 -19.00
CA PRO A 374 -6.59 -10.09 -20.01
C PRO A 374 -7.44 -11.05 -20.85
N SER A 375 -7.02 -12.30 -21.00
CA SER A 375 -7.80 -13.35 -21.67
C SER A 375 -9.07 -13.76 -20.91
N ASP A 376 -9.21 -13.38 -19.64
CA ASP A 376 -10.39 -13.67 -18.81
C ASP A 376 -11.45 -12.56 -18.87
N PHE A 377 -11.14 -11.44 -19.55
CA PHE A 377 -12.05 -10.31 -19.65
C PHE A 377 -12.95 -10.46 -20.88
N GLU A 378 -14.20 -10.06 -20.73
CA GLU A 378 -15.10 -9.95 -21.87
C GLU A 378 -14.80 -8.65 -22.66
N GLY A 379 -14.94 -8.75 -23.99
CA GLY A 379 -14.75 -7.62 -24.90
C GLY A 379 -13.31 -7.39 -25.36
N ASN A 380 -13.13 -6.43 -26.28
CA ASN A 380 -11.86 -6.16 -26.97
C ASN A 380 -11.28 -4.78 -26.64
N THR A 381 -11.68 -4.18 -25.51
CA THR A 381 -11.16 -2.87 -25.08
C THR A 381 -10.13 -3.02 -23.96
N PRO A 382 -9.19 -2.07 -23.81
CA PRO A 382 -8.27 -2.04 -22.66
C PRO A 382 -8.98 -1.99 -21.30
N LEU A 383 -10.25 -1.57 -21.26
CA LEU A 383 -11.05 -1.40 -20.04
C LEU A 383 -11.76 -2.69 -19.59
N GLY A 384 -11.58 -3.83 -20.29
CA GLY A 384 -12.25 -5.10 -19.95
C GLY A 384 -12.03 -5.55 -18.50
N GLY A 385 -10.86 -5.28 -17.92
CA GLY A 385 -10.58 -5.58 -16.51
C GLY A 385 -11.44 -4.78 -15.52
N ILE A 386 -11.84 -3.56 -15.88
CA ILE A 386 -12.76 -2.73 -15.06
C ILE A 386 -14.16 -3.35 -15.09
N ALA A 387 -14.63 -3.77 -16.28
CA ALA A 387 -15.92 -4.43 -16.43
C ALA A 387 -15.96 -5.76 -15.64
N PHE A 388 -14.88 -6.55 -15.70
CA PHE A 388 -14.72 -7.76 -14.90
C PHE A 388 -14.85 -7.46 -13.40
N GLN A 389 -14.16 -6.44 -12.90
CA GLN A 389 -14.28 -6.06 -11.49
C GLN A 389 -15.72 -5.65 -11.14
N ARG A 390 -16.33 -4.73 -11.89
CA ARG A 390 -17.71 -4.28 -11.64
C ARG A 390 -18.71 -5.43 -11.60
N HIS A 391 -18.58 -6.38 -12.51
CA HIS A 391 -19.46 -7.55 -12.57
C HIS A 391 -19.45 -8.33 -11.25
N TYR A 392 -18.28 -8.73 -10.75
CA TYR A 392 -18.19 -9.52 -9.52
C TYR A 392 -18.45 -8.70 -8.25
N GLU A 393 -18.16 -7.40 -8.27
CA GLU A 393 -18.53 -6.50 -7.17
C GLU A 393 -20.06 -6.32 -7.06
N ALA A 394 -20.77 -6.24 -8.20
CA ALA A 394 -22.23 -6.16 -8.24
C ALA A 394 -22.88 -7.49 -7.85
N LEU A 395 -22.35 -8.63 -8.32
CA LEU A 395 -22.82 -9.94 -7.87
C LEU A 395 -22.66 -10.10 -6.36
N ALA A 396 -21.52 -9.69 -5.79
CA ALA A 396 -21.30 -9.73 -4.34
C ALA A 396 -22.32 -8.87 -3.57
N TYR A 397 -22.70 -7.70 -4.09
CA TYR A 397 -23.75 -6.87 -3.51
C TYR A 397 -25.14 -7.53 -3.60
N GLU A 398 -25.44 -8.15 -4.75
CA GLU A 398 -26.71 -8.82 -4.98
C GLU A 398 -26.91 -10.01 -4.03
N VAL A 399 -25.95 -10.92 -3.98
CA VAL A 399 -26.03 -12.10 -3.11
C VAL A 399 -25.85 -11.72 -1.64
N GLY A 400 -25.14 -10.62 -1.36
CA GLY A 400 -25.06 -10.01 -0.03
C GLY A 400 -26.36 -9.35 0.46
N GLY A 401 -27.46 -9.45 -0.28
CA GLY A 401 -28.77 -8.96 0.16
C GLY A 401 -29.04 -7.50 -0.16
N ARG A 402 -28.29 -6.89 -1.09
CA ARG A 402 -28.51 -5.53 -1.61
C ARG A 402 -28.56 -4.44 -0.53
N ASN A 403 -27.73 -4.59 0.51
CA ASN A 403 -27.68 -3.68 1.65
C ASN A 403 -26.24 -3.41 2.14
N TYR A 404 -25.26 -3.67 1.28
CA TYR A 404 -23.82 -3.62 1.57
C TYR A 404 -23.31 -4.61 2.63
N ASN A 405 -24.09 -5.62 3.00
CA ASN A 405 -23.51 -6.77 3.69
C ASN A 405 -22.58 -7.53 2.73
N ALA A 406 -21.45 -8.02 3.26
CA ALA A 406 -20.57 -8.87 2.47
C ALA A 406 -21.06 -10.33 2.47
N PRO A 407 -21.02 -11.02 1.32
CA PRO A 407 -21.25 -12.46 1.29
C PRO A 407 -20.15 -13.18 2.09
N VAL A 408 -20.51 -14.16 2.90
CA VAL A 408 -19.58 -14.83 3.82
C VAL A 408 -19.82 -16.34 3.87
N GLN A 409 -18.75 -17.11 4.09
CA GLN A 409 -18.81 -18.56 4.22
C GLN A 409 -17.67 -19.07 5.11
N LEU A 410 -17.91 -20.11 5.91
CA LEU A 410 -16.84 -20.81 6.61
C LEU A 410 -15.98 -21.57 5.60
N VAL A 411 -14.66 -21.59 5.81
CA VAL A 411 -13.71 -22.31 4.95
C VAL A 411 -14.09 -23.77 4.78
N LYS A 412 -14.51 -24.45 5.86
CA LYS A 412 -14.96 -25.85 5.78
C LYS A 412 -16.17 -26.03 4.88
N ASP A 413 -17.10 -25.09 4.87
CA ASP A 413 -18.34 -25.22 4.09
C ASP A 413 -18.10 -24.82 2.63
N PHE A 414 -17.24 -23.81 2.40
CA PHE A 414 -16.72 -23.46 1.06
C PHE A 414 -16.04 -24.65 0.39
N LEU A 415 -15.15 -25.35 1.10
CA LEU A 415 -14.48 -26.57 0.59
C LEU A 415 -15.47 -27.69 0.24
N ASN A 416 -16.61 -27.76 0.93
CA ASN A 416 -17.62 -28.81 0.77
C ASN A 416 -18.84 -28.39 -0.07
N ASP A 417 -18.81 -27.22 -0.71
CA ASP A 417 -19.94 -26.66 -1.50
C ASP A 417 -21.25 -26.55 -0.69
N LYS A 418 -21.16 -26.06 0.56
CA LYS A 418 -22.31 -25.87 1.45
C LYS A 418 -22.40 -24.42 1.91
N VAL A 419 -23.62 -23.90 2.03
CA VAL A 419 -23.85 -22.60 2.68
C VAL A 419 -23.70 -22.77 4.19
N SER A 420 -22.91 -21.89 4.81
CA SER A 420 -22.73 -21.86 6.26
C SER A 420 -24.01 -21.40 6.97
N LYS A 421 -24.18 -21.84 8.22
CA LYS A 421 -25.40 -21.52 9.01
C LYS A 421 -25.14 -20.68 10.24
N ASN A 422 -23.95 -20.80 10.83
CA ASN A 422 -23.56 -20.11 12.05
C ASN A 422 -22.04 -19.92 12.07
N PHE A 423 -21.56 -18.85 12.71
CA PHE A 423 -20.13 -18.65 12.94
C PHE A 423 -19.63 -19.48 14.12
N GLY A 424 -18.41 -20.00 13.99
CA GLY A 424 -17.67 -20.64 15.08
C GLY A 424 -16.99 -19.62 16.01
N ARG A 425 -15.75 -19.93 16.43
CA ARG A 425 -14.96 -19.05 17.31
C ARG A 425 -14.49 -17.75 16.64
N VAL A 426 -14.14 -17.81 15.36
CA VAL A 426 -13.87 -16.60 14.57
C VAL A 426 -15.20 -15.91 14.28
N LYS A 427 -15.27 -14.61 14.47
CA LYS A 427 -16.40 -13.76 14.08
C LYS A 427 -15.95 -12.81 12.97
N PRO A 428 -16.79 -12.51 11.97
CA PRO A 428 -16.39 -11.61 10.89
C PRO A 428 -16.14 -10.21 11.45
N THR A 429 -15.08 -9.56 10.97
CA THR A 429 -14.79 -8.17 11.35
C THR A 429 -15.35 -7.15 10.37
N TYR A 430 -15.80 -7.59 9.19
CA TYR A 430 -16.42 -6.74 8.19
C TYR A 430 -17.67 -6.04 8.73
N ASN A 431 -17.67 -4.71 8.63
CA ASN A 431 -18.80 -3.82 8.89
C ASN A 431 -19.15 -3.12 7.56
N PRO A 432 -20.41 -3.06 7.09
CA PRO A 432 -21.66 -2.99 7.88
C PRO A 432 -22.27 -4.29 8.43
N GLY A 433 -21.90 -5.44 7.87
CA GLY A 433 -22.49 -6.73 8.21
C GLY A 433 -22.20 -7.80 7.17
N THR A 434 -22.64 -9.03 7.40
CA THR A 434 -22.37 -10.16 6.49
C THR A 434 -23.62 -11.01 6.27
N GLU A 435 -23.68 -11.70 5.14
CA GLU A 435 -24.78 -12.61 4.77
C GLU A 435 -24.22 -13.97 4.36
N PHE A 436 -24.72 -15.06 4.96
CA PHE A 436 -24.25 -16.40 4.64
C PHE A 436 -24.74 -16.83 3.26
N VAL A 437 -23.82 -17.02 2.33
CA VAL A 437 -24.12 -17.44 0.96
C VAL A 437 -23.12 -18.46 0.46
N ASP A 438 -23.40 -19.05 -0.71
CA ASP A 438 -22.39 -19.77 -1.46
C ASP A 438 -21.50 -18.76 -2.21
N LEU A 439 -20.24 -18.59 -1.78
CA LEU A 439 -19.31 -17.63 -2.39
C LEU A 439 -19.02 -17.93 -3.86
N LYS A 440 -19.29 -19.15 -4.33
CA LYS A 440 -19.22 -19.48 -5.76
C LYS A 440 -20.18 -18.65 -6.61
N SER A 441 -21.27 -18.15 -6.03
CA SER A 441 -22.26 -17.33 -6.73
C SER A 441 -21.78 -15.93 -7.11
N CYS A 442 -20.67 -15.44 -6.52
CA CYS A 442 -20.14 -14.11 -6.77
C CYS A 442 -18.67 -14.09 -7.21
N ALA A 443 -18.13 -15.22 -7.67
CA ALA A 443 -16.74 -15.32 -8.13
C ALA A 443 -16.61 -16.20 -9.38
N PRO A 444 -15.57 -16.00 -10.22
CA PRO A 444 -15.31 -16.91 -11.32
C PRO A 444 -15.00 -18.33 -10.82
N ASN A 445 -15.49 -19.35 -11.52
CA ASN A 445 -15.25 -20.76 -11.16
C ASN A 445 -13.76 -21.08 -11.01
N PHE A 446 -12.89 -20.55 -11.89
CA PHE A 446 -11.44 -20.81 -11.80
C PHE A 446 -10.80 -20.20 -10.53
N VAL A 447 -11.35 -19.11 -10.01
CA VAL A 447 -10.89 -18.49 -8.74
C VAL A 447 -11.30 -19.38 -7.58
N VAL A 448 -12.56 -19.82 -7.56
CA VAL A 448 -13.10 -20.73 -6.54
C VAL A 448 -12.30 -22.03 -6.49
N ASP A 449 -12.12 -22.68 -7.64
CA ASP A 449 -11.40 -23.96 -7.74
C ASP A 449 -9.94 -23.82 -7.31
N ALA A 450 -9.24 -22.76 -7.72
CA ALA A 450 -7.85 -22.52 -7.33
C ALA A 450 -7.72 -22.30 -5.82
N ILE A 451 -8.62 -21.54 -5.21
CA ILE A 451 -8.63 -21.30 -3.75
C ILE A 451 -8.90 -22.61 -3.00
N LYS A 452 -9.82 -23.45 -3.48
CA LYS A 452 -10.07 -24.79 -2.90
C LYS A 452 -8.84 -25.69 -2.96
N GLU A 453 -8.06 -25.65 -4.04
CA GLU A 453 -6.78 -26.38 -4.12
C GLU A 453 -5.72 -25.83 -3.15
N ALA A 454 -5.68 -24.51 -2.95
CA ALA A 454 -4.68 -23.85 -2.12
C ALA A 454 -4.91 -24.03 -0.61
N LEU A 455 -6.16 -24.00 -0.15
CA LEU A 455 -6.50 -24.01 1.28
C LEU A 455 -5.91 -25.21 2.05
N PRO A 456 -6.05 -26.48 1.59
CA PRO A 456 -5.40 -27.62 2.25
C PRO A 456 -3.87 -27.55 2.26
N VAL A 457 -3.27 -26.93 1.23
CA VAL A 457 -1.81 -26.72 1.18
C VAL A 457 -1.38 -25.69 2.23
N PHE A 458 -2.19 -24.65 2.42
CA PHE A 458 -1.93 -23.60 3.39
C PHE A 458 -2.14 -24.07 4.82
N ASP A 459 -3.11 -24.95 5.06
CA ASP A 459 -3.31 -25.60 6.35
C ASP A 459 -2.09 -26.45 6.78
N ARG A 460 -1.43 -27.13 5.84
CA ARG A 460 -0.16 -27.83 6.13
C ARG A 460 0.99 -26.90 6.50
N LYS A 461 0.97 -25.65 6.01
CA LYS A 461 2.00 -24.62 6.31
C LYS A 461 1.71 -23.91 7.63
N ILE A 462 0.44 -23.65 7.90
CA ILE A 462 -0.07 -23.01 9.12
C ILE A 462 -1.26 -23.88 9.61
N PRO A 463 -1.02 -24.86 10.50
CA PRO A 463 -2.07 -25.69 11.07
C PRO A 463 -3.27 -24.87 11.58
N GLY A 464 -4.46 -25.17 11.06
CA GLY A 464 -5.70 -24.45 11.38
C GLY A 464 -6.07 -23.36 10.36
N TYR A 465 -5.25 -23.12 9.34
CA TYR A 465 -5.55 -22.14 8.29
C TYR A 465 -6.80 -22.52 7.47
N ALA A 466 -7.04 -23.81 7.25
CA ALA A 466 -8.30 -24.30 6.67
C ALA A 466 -9.22 -24.91 7.74
N GLY A 467 -9.07 -24.48 8.99
CA GLY A 467 -9.83 -24.97 10.13
C GLY A 467 -11.33 -24.66 10.05
N GLU A 468 -12.11 -25.36 10.86
CA GLU A 468 -13.58 -25.30 10.82
C GLU A 468 -14.18 -23.92 11.10
N ASP A 469 -13.47 -23.09 11.86
CA ASP A 469 -13.93 -21.76 12.28
C ASP A 469 -13.46 -20.65 11.33
N ALA A 470 -12.52 -20.91 10.41
CA ALA A 470 -11.97 -19.88 9.53
C ALA A 470 -13.05 -19.35 8.57
N ILE A 471 -13.01 -18.06 8.27
CA ILE A 471 -14.06 -17.36 7.50
C ILE A 471 -13.47 -16.83 6.20
N LEU A 472 -14.23 -16.95 5.10
CA LEU A 472 -14.02 -16.21 3.85
C LEU A 472 -15.12 -15.15 3.71
N THR A 473 -14.73 -13.90 3.45
CA THR A 473 -15.61 -12.72 3.44
C THR A 473 -15.42 -11.90 2.17
N GLY A 474 -16.52 -11.64 1.45
CA GLY A 474 -16.67 -10.68 0.37
C GLY A 474 -15.72 -10.84 -0.83
N MET A 475 -15.84 -9.97 -1.83
CA MET A 475 -14.96 -10.00 -3.00
C MET A 475 -13.85 -8.94 -2.88
N GLU A 476 -12.60 -9.39 -2.88
CA GLU A 476 -11.40 -8.55 -3.01
C GLU A 476 -11.04 -8.45 -4.50
N THR A 477 -11.47 -7.38 -5.16
CA THR A 477 -11.35 -7.22 -6.62
C THR A 477 -10.29 -6.22 -7.06
N ARG A 478 -9.79 -5.39 -6.12
CA ARG A 478 -8.98 -4.21 -6.43
C ARG A 478 -7.57 -4.31 -5.84
N THR A 479 -6.86 -5.38 -6.19
CA THR A 479 -5.49 -5.65 -5.69
C THR A 479 -4.39 -4.85 -6.38
N SER A 480 -4.64 -4.41 -7.61
CA SER A 480 -3.80 -3.48 -8.39
C SER A 480 -4.60 -2.95 -9.58
N ALA A 481 -4.05 -1.98 -10.33
CA ALA A 481 -4.72 -1.44 -11.50
C ALA A 481 -5.05 -2.49 -12.57
N PRO A 482 -6.29 -2.49 -13.10
CA PRO A 482 -6.70 -3.36 -14.21
C PRO A 482 -6.22 -2.85 -15.58
N VAL A 483 -5.64 -1.65 -15.60
CA VAL A 483 -5.08 -1.01 -16.79
C VAL A 483 -3.68 -0.47 -16.52
N LYS A 484 -2.95 -0.17 -17.59
CA LYS A 484 -1.71 0.58 -17.58
C LYS A 484 -1.87 1.78 -18.50
N ILE A 485 -1.69 2.99 -17.97
CA ILE A 485 -1.68 4.21 -18.78
C ILE A 485 -0.25 4.36 -19.32
N ASN A 486 -0.06 4.16 -20.62
CA ASN A 486 1.28 4.00 -21.18
C ASN A 486 2.06 5.32 -21.14
N ARG A 487 3.23 5.29 -20.47
CA ARG A 487 4.17 6.42 -20.39
C ARG A 487 5.58 6.04 -20.86
N ASN A 488 6.33 7.01 -21.36
CA ASN A 488 7.71 6.89 -21.83
C ASN A 488 8.74 6.97 -20.67
N GLU A 489 10.02 6.95 -21.00
CA GLU A 489 11.14 7.08 -20.06
C GLU A 489 11.19 8.41 -19.31
N ASN A 490 10.59 9.48 -19.87
CA ASN A 490 10.42 10.78 -19.22
C ASN A 490 9.11 10.85 -18.41
N TYR A 491 8.49 9.70 -18.15
CA TYR A 491 7.25 9.57 -17.37
C TYR A 491 6.01 10.25 -17.98
N GLU A 492 6.09 10.77 -19.20
CA GLU A 492 4.96 11.36 -19.94
C GLU A 492 4.18 10.29 -20.69
N SER A 493 2.87 10.48 -20.85
CA SER A 493 2.04 9.65 -21.72
C SER A 493 2.66 9.58 -23.12
N VAL A 494 2.72 8.37 -23.69
CA VAL A 494 3.39 8.12 -24.97
C VAL A 494 2.79 8.89 -26.15
N ASN A 495 1.55 9.37 -26.03
CA ASN A 495 0.85 10.10 -27.09
C ASN A 495 0.24 11.44 -26.65
N VAL A 496 0.44 11.85 -25.39
CA VAL A 496 -0.07 13.13 -24.87
C VAL A 496 1.02 13.80 -24.03
N ARG A 497 1.73 14.76 -24.62
CA ARG A 497 2.75 15.55 -23.92
C ARG A 497 2.13 16.37 -22.79
N GLY A 498 2.84 16.50 -21.68
CA GLY A 498 2.39 17.18 -20.47
C GLY A 498 1.46 16.35 -19.58
N LEU A 499 1.03 15.16 -19.98
CA LEU A 499 0.31 14.22 -19.13
C LEU A 499 1.31 13.23 -18.51
N TYR A 500 1.38 13.15 -17.19
CA TYR A 500 2.32 12.29 -16.46
C TYR A 500 1.56 11.25 -15.62
N PRO A 501 1.22 10.06 -16.17
CA PRO A 501 0.57 9.00 -15.41
C PRO A 501 1.51 8.45 -14.34
N THR A 502 1.07 8.37 -13.08
CA THR A 502 1.92 7.93 -11.96
C THR A 502 1.19 7.08 -10.93
N GLY A 503 1.97 6.33 -10.15
CA GLY A 503 1.49 5.53 -9.04
C GLY A 503 0.73 4.27 -9.46
N GLU A 504 -0.08 3.76 -8.54
CA GLU A 504 -0.77 2.48 -8.73
C GLU A 504 -1.83 2.55 -9.82
N GLY A 505 -2.58 3.66 -9.91
CA GLY A 505 -3.59 3.89 -10.94
C GLY A 505 -3.03 3.87 -12.36
N ALA A 506 -1.81 4.36 -12.56
CA ALA A 506 -1.17 4.28 -13.87
C ALA A 506 -0.57 2.89 -14.17
N GLY A 507 -0.50 1.99 -13.18
CA GLY A 507 0.08 0.65 -13.31
C GLY A 507 1.59 0.58 -13.05
N TYR A 508 2.18 1.56 -12.36
CA TYR A 508 3.64 1.66 -12.13
C TYR A 508 4.06 1.46 -10.66
N ALA A 509 3.10 1.27 -9.75
CA ALA A 509 3.34 0.97 -8.34
C ALA A 509 2.35 -0.09 -7.82
N GLY A 510 2.58 -0.61 -6.61
CA GLY A 510 1.72 -1.62 -5.97
C GLY A 510 1.72 -1.55 -4.44
N GLY A 511 1.86 -0.36 -3.88
CA GLY A 511 1.93 -0.10 -2.44
C GLY A 511 2.43 1.31 -2.12
N ILE A 512 2.25 1.74 -0.88
CA ILE A 512 2.45 3.12 -0.41
C ILE A 512 3.83 3.67 -0.81
N VAL A 513 4.92 2.99 -0.41
CA VAL A 513 6.28 3.48 -0.69
C VAL A 513 6.59 3.48 -2.18
N SER A 514 6.19 2.43 -2.92
CA SER A 514 6.42 2.40 -4.37
C SER A 514 5.66 3.49 -5.11
N ALA A 515 4.44 3.82 -4.68
CA ALA A 515 3.64 4.88 -5.27
C ALA A 515 4.25 6.26 -4.95
N ALA A 516 4.67 6.48 -3.71
CA ALA A 516 5.37 7.70 -3.32
C ALA A 516 6.67 7.90 -4.13
N VAL A 517 7.49 6.86 -4.26
CA VAL A 517 8.71 6.91 -5.09
C VAL A 517 8.40 7.21 -6.56
N ASP A 518 7.33 6.63 -7.12
CA ASP A 518 6.92 6.91 -8.49
C ASP A 518 6.46 8.37 -8.68
N GLY A 519 5.74 8.92 -7.70
CA GLY A 519 5.38 10.33 -7.66
C GLY A 519 6.60 11.26 -7.60
N LEU A 520 7.59 10.92 -6.76
CA LEU A 520 8.85 11.68 -6.67
C LEU A 520 9.60 11.70 -8.00
N ARG A 521 9.68 10.57 -8.72
CA ARG A 521 10.35 10.51 -10.02
C ARG A 521 9.71 11.44 -11.05
N VAL A 522 8.38 11.50 -11.07
CA VAL A 522 7.65 12.42 -11.95
C VAL A 522 7.89 13.87 -11.57
N ALA A 523 7.83 14.20 -10.28
CA ALA A 523 8.12 15.55 -9.80
C ALA A 523 9.57 15.96 -10.13
N GLU A 524 10.54 15.10 -9.89
CA GLU A 524 11.95 15.33 -10.27
C GLU A 524 12.10 15.58 -11.76
N GLN A 525 11.43 14.80 -12.62
CA GLN A 525 11.48 15.02 -14.07
C GLN A 525 10.95 16.39 -14.48
N ILE A 526 9.88 16.87 -13.85
CA ILE A 526 9.37 18.24 -14.08
C ILE A 526 10.40 19.27 -13.59
N ILE A 527 11.02 19.03 -12.44
CA ILE A 527 11.99 19.97 -11.87
C ILE A 527 13.28 20.04 -12.69
N THR A 528 13.72 18.94 -13.30
CA THR A 528 14.93 18.94 -14.15
C THR A 528 14.70 19.58 -15.52
N GLU A 529 13.45 19.64 -15.99
CA GLU A 529 13.11 20.30 -17.24
C GLU A 529 12.81 21.80 -17.05
N TYR A 530 12.06 22.14 -16.01
CA TYR A 530 11.53 23.48 -15.82
C TYR A 530 12.24 24.27 -14.71
N SER A 531 12.10 25.60 -14.74
CA SER A 531 12.41 26.48 -13.60
C SER A 531 11.13 26.97 -12.94
N PRO A 532 11.10 27.11 -11.60
CA PRO A 532 9.97 27.73 -10.91
C PRO A 532 9.82 29.20 -11.34
N LYS A 533 8.59 29.73 -11.23
CA LYS A 533 8.29 31.12 -11.60
C LYS A 533 8.91 32.14 -10.64
#